data_AF-A0A8B5XLS7-F1
#
_entry.id   AF-A0A8B5XLS7-F1
#
_cell.length_a   1.000
_cell.length_b   1.000
_cell.length_c   1.000
_cell.angle_alpha   90.00
_cell.angle_beta   90.00
_cell.angle_gamma   90.00
#
_symmetry.space_group_name_H-M   'P 1'
#
loop_
_entity.id
_entity.type
_entity.pdbx_description
1 polymer ?
#
loop_
_entity_poly.entity_id
_entity_poly.type
_entity_poly.pdbx_seq_one_letter_code
_entity_poly.pdbx_strand_id
1 'polypeptide(L)'
;MPNDDALRIELHYDHLGSRLSRIGEIEIHYDRLGSRAIALGEIPLEYDHWGSRLRRVGDTDLEYDHMGSRLKWVGDREVHYDRMGSRMIRIGDTPMSYDHLGFRLRRFAGMELEYDWFGSRAKYVVVSDPDDLTGHNLILLFIVLMQLAEKSSSGAASSSSSGS
;
A
#
# COMPACT_ATOMS: atom_id res chain seq x y z
N MET A 1 29.22 -2.63 4.78
CA MET A 1 28.98 -1.69 5.89
C MET A 1 27.47 -1.53 6.00
N PRO A 2 26.83 -1.81 7.14
CA PRO A 2 25.46 -1.34 7.35
C PRO A 2 25.49 0.19 7.29
N ASN A 3 24.53 0.79 6.59
CA ASN A 3 24.39 2.24 6.57
C ASN A 3 23.80 2.62 7.94
N ASP A 4 24.62 3.11 8.86
CA ASP A 4 24.18 3.54 10.21
C ASP A 4 23.26 4.78 10.18
N ASP A 5 23.04 5.37 9.00
CA ASP A 5 22.16 6.53 8.78
C ASP A 5 20.77 6.18 8.23
N ALA A 6 20.43 4.89 8.10
CA ALA A 6 19.12 4.49 7.60
C ALA A 6 18.01 4.92 8.57
N LEU A 7 17.08 5.75 8.09
CA LEU A 7 15.95 6.24 8.89
C LEU A 7 14.83 5.22 8.90
N ARG A 8 14.35 4.92 10.10
CA ARG A 8 13.27 3.96 10.34
C ARG A 8 12.01 4.71 10.71
N ILE A 9 11.06 4.73 9.79
CA ILE A 9 9.78 5.44 9.92
C ILE A 9 8.70 4.44 10.31
N GLU A 10 8.01 4.69 11.41
CA GLU A 10 6.98 3.77 11.93
C GLU A 10 5.66 3.88 11.16
N LEU A 11 5.06 2.72 10.91
CA LEU A 11 3.70 2.58 10.38
C LEU A 11 2.77 2.32 11.55
N HIS A 12 1.85 3.26 11.80
CA HIS A 12 0.86 3.10 12.85
C HIS A 12 -0.43 2.54 12.27
N TYR A 13 -1.08 1.71 13.06
CA TYR A 13 -2.37 1.12 12.74
C TYR A 13 -3.43 1.57 13.75
N ASP A 14 -4.69 1.43 13.39
CA ASP A 14 -5.80 1.65 14.32
C ASP A 14 -5.76 0.70 15.52
N HIS A 15 -6.63 0.90 16.50
CA HIS A 15 -6.62 0.11 17.74
C HIS A 15 -6.83 -1.39 17.52
N LEU A 16 -7.50 -1.76 16.42
CA LEU A 16 -7.70 -3.16 16.01
C LEU A 16 -6.52 -3.70 15.18
N GLY A 17 -5.57 -2.83 14.86
CA GLY A 17 -4.41 -3.07 14.02
C GLY A 17 -4.75 -3.33 12.55
N SER A 18 -6.02 -3.22 12.15
CA SER A 18 -6.49 -3.70 10.84
C SER A 18 -6.23 -2.70 9.72
N ARG A 19 -6.10 -1.41 10.05
CA ARG A 19 -5.99 -0.31 9.09
C ARG A 19 -4.81 0.59 9.41
N LEU A 20 -4.07 0.99 8.39
CA LEU A 20 -2.97 1.94 8.52
C LEU A 20 -3.53 3.32 8.87
N SER A 21 -3.17 3.86 10.03
CA SER A 21 -3.64 5.16 10.52
C SER A 21 -2.62 6.28 10.34
N ARG A 22 -1.32 5.95 10.21
CA ARG A 22 -0.25 6.93 10.05
C ARG A 22 0.99 6.32 9.39
N ILE A 23 1.70 7.14 8.62
CA ILE A 23 3.04 6.85 8.08
C ILE A 23 4.00 7.90 8.64
N GLY A 24 4.83 7.53 9.61
CA GLY A 24 5.65 8.50 10.34
C GLY A 24 4.77 9.52 11.05
N GLU A 25 4.93 10.81 10.71
CA GLU A 25 4.10 11.90 11.22
C GLU A 25 2.84 12.17 10.37
N ILE A 26 2.70 11.52 9.22
CA ILE A 26 1.63 11.80 8.26
C ILE A 26 0.40 10.96 8.60
N GLU A 27 -0.65 11.63 9.07
CA GLU A 27 -1.92 10.98 9.43
C GLU A 27 -2.73 10.55 8.21
N ILE A 28 -3.46 9.44 8.34
CA ILE A 28 -4.48 9.04 7.37
C ILE A 28 -5.84 9.35 8.00
N HIS A 29 -6.55 10.30 7.41
CA HIS A 29 -7.89 10.66 7.86
C HIS A 29 -8.91 9.72 7.23
N TYR A 30 -9.89 9.31 8.02
CA TYR A 30 -10.96 8.41 7.59
C TYR A 30 -12.32 9.11 7.61
N ASP A 31 -13.26 8.58 6.83
CA ASP A 31 -14.66 9.00 6.89
C ASP A 31 -15.26 8.81 8.30
N ARG A 32 -16.43 9.39 8.54
CA ARG A 32 -17.07 9.34 9.86
C ARG A 32 -17.34 7.92 10.37
N LEU A 33 -17.50 6.96 9.47
CA LEU A 33 -17.70 5.54 9.81
C LEU A 33 -16.37 4.80 10.00
N GLY A 34 -15.24 5.47 9.76
CA GLY A 34 -13.88 4.93 9.81
C GLY A 34 -13.57 3.98 8.65
N SER A 35 -14.51 3.75 7.73
CA SER A 35 -14.42 2.63 6.77
C SER A 35 -13.48 2.92 5.61
N ARG A 36 -13.30 4.20 5.26
CA ARG A 36 -12.55 4.64 4.08
C ARG A 36 -11.63 5.78 4.41
N ALA A 37 -10.39 5.71 3.94
CA ALA A 37 -9.46 6.84 4.02
C ALA A 37 -9.99 7.96 3.10
N ILE A 38 -9.94 9.20 3.56
CA ILE A 38 -10.40 10.37 2.81
C ILE A 38 -9.27 11.39 2.58
N ALA A 39 -8.18 11.30 3.34
CA ALA A 39 -6.98 12.10 3.14
C ALA A 39 -5.72 11.38 3.67
N LEU A 40 -4.58 11.66 3.05
CA LEU A 40 -3.24 11.30 3.49
C LEU A 40 -2.49 12.60 3.83
N GLY A 41 -2.45 12.94 5.11
CA GLY A 41 -2.13 14.29 5.56
C GLY A 41 -3.08 15.30 4.93
N GLU A 42 -2.53 16.26 4.21
CA GLU A 42 -3.29 17.27 3.47
C GLU A 42 -3.72 16.81 2.05
N ILE A 43 -3.29 15.62 1.62
CA ILE A 43 -3.54 15.10 0.28
C ILE A 43 -4.92 14.43 0.24
N PRO A 44 -5.90 14.95 -0.52
CA PRO A 44 -7.24 14.37 -0.58
C PRO A 44 -7.25 13.04 -1.35
N LEU A 45 -8.16 12.14 -0.96
CA LEU A 45 -8.45 10.90 -1.67
C LEU A 45 -9.84 10.99 -2.33
N GLU A 46 -9.92 10.65 -3.61
CA GLU A 46 -11.19 10.59 -4.34
C GLU A 46 -11.52 9.16 -4.72
N TYR A 47 -12.80 8.79 -4.57
CA TYR A 47 -13.32 7.47 -4.89
C TYR A 47 -14.22 7.53 -6.11
N ASP A 48 -14.52 6.36 -6.68
CA ASP A 48 -15.54 6.23 -7.71
C ASP A 48 -16.93 6.65 -7.20
N HIS A 49 -17.89 6.77 -8.12
CA HIS A 49 -19.25 7.22 -7.80
C HIS A 49 -19.92 6.37 -6.70
N TRP A 50 -19.58 5.09 -6.62
CA TRP A 50 -20.12 4.16 -5.64
C TRP A 50 -19.34 4.17 -4.31
N GLY A 51 -18.26 4.95 -4.23
CA GLY A 51 -17.41 5.10 -3.06
C GLY A 51 -16.70 3.80 -2.67
N SER A 52 -16.55 2.88 -3.62
CA SER A 52 -16.03 1.52 -3.41
C SER A 52 -14.56 1.40 -3.76
N ARG A 53 -14.05 2.29 -4.64
CA ARG A 53 -12.70 2.21 -5.16
C ARG A 53 -12.02 3.56 -5.19
N LEU A 54 -10.78 3.60 -4.72
CA LEU A 54 -9.93 4.78 -4.80
C LEU A 54 -9.60 5.06 -6.27
N ARG A 55 -9.85 6.29 -6.72
CA ARG A 55 -9.65 6.74 -8.11
C ARG A 55 -8.59 7.82 -8.22
N ARG A 56 -8.29 8.54 -7.14
CA ARG A 56 -7.26 9.56 -7.12
C ARG A 56 -6.68 9.75 -5.72
N VAL A 57 -5.39 10.07 -5.66
CA VAL A 57 -4.70 10.53 -4.45
C VAL A 57 -3.97 11.84 -4.80
N GLY A 58 -4.44 12.96 -4.28
CA GLY A 58 -3.95 14.28 -4.69
C GLY A 58 -4.15 14.49 -6.18
N ASP A 59 -3.07 14.71 -6.92
CA ASP A 59 -3.08 14.84 -8.39
C ASP A 59 -2.80 13.51 -9.12
N THR A 60 -2.68 12.40 -8.40
CA THR A 60 -2.34 11.09 -8.98
C THR A 60 -3.60 10.27 -9.26
N ASP A 61 -3.96 10.12 -10.53
CA ASP A 61 -5.09 9.28 -10.97
C ASP A 61 -4.77 7.77 -10.87
N LEU A 62 -5.78 6.96 -10.55
CA LEU A 62 -5.70 5.51 -10.47
C LEU A 62 -6.65 4.86 -11.47
N GLU A 63 -6.09 4.15 -12.44
CA GLU A 63 -6.88 3.39 -13.42
C GLU A 63 -6.85 1.91 -13.14
N TYR A 64 -7.97 1.24 -13.38
CA TYR A 64 -8.12 -0.19 -13.13
C TYR A 64 -8.43 -0.91 -14.44
N ASP A 65 -8.26 -2.23 -14.46
CA ASP A 65 -8.69 -3.07 -15.57
C ASP A 65 -10.21 -2.96 -15.82
N HIS A 66 -10.67 -3.52 -16.93
CA HIS A 66 -12.08 -3.44 -17.33
C HIS A 66 -13.03 -4.06 -16.30
N MET A 67 -12.57 -5.07 -15.54
CA MET A 67 -13.37 -5.69 -14.46
C MET A 67 -13.27 -4.89 -13.16
N GLY A 68 -12.42 -3.87 -13.11
CA GLY A 68 -12.13 -3.06 -11.95
C GLY A 68 -11.32 -3.76 -10.86
N SER A 69 -10.87 -4.98 -11.10
CA SER A 69 -10.30 -5.82 -10.04
C SER A 69 -8.83 -5.51 -9.77
N ARG A 70 -8.13 -4.94 -10.75
CA ARG A 70 -6.68 -4.73 -10.69
C ARG A 70 -6.32 -3.32 -11.12
N LEU A 71 -5.47 -2.68 -10.33
CA LEU A 71 -4.88 -1.39 -10.66
C LEU A 71 -3.95 -1.55 -11.87
N LYS A 72 -4.21 -0.80 -12.95
CA LYS A 72 -3.46 -0.83 -14.19
C LYS A 72 -2.51 0.36 -14.33
N TRP A 73 -2.90 1.53 -13.83
CA TRP A 73 -2.08 2.74 -13.89
C TRP A 73 -2.12 3.53 -12.60
N VAL A 74 -0.98 4.15 -12.28
CA VAL A 74 -0.81 5.14 -11.21
C VAL A 74 -0.21 6.39 -11.84
N GLY A 75 -1.03 7.43 -12.01
CA GLY A 75 -0.71 8.56 -12.85
C GLY A 75 -0.39 8.09 -14.27
N ASP A 76 0.82 8.39 -14.73
CA ASP A 76 1.36 8.02 -16.03
C ASP A 76 2.13 6.67 -16.03
N ARG A 77 2.17 5.97 -14.90
CA ARG A 77 2.99 4.74 -14.73
C ARG A 77 2.15 3.48 -14.80
N GLU A 78 2.52 2.56 -15.68
CA GLU A 78 1.88 1.26 -15.80
C GLU A 78 2.23 0.36 -14.61
N VAL A 79 1.23 -0.35 -14.10
CA VAL A 79 1.39 -1.34 -13.05
C VAL A 79 1.57 -2.72 -13.67
N HIS A 80 2.70 -3.36 -13.37
CA HIS A 80 2.99 -4.71 -13.83
C HIS A 80 2.78 -5.72 -12.72
N TYR A 81 2.24 -6.87 -13.10
CA TYR A 81 2.02 -8.01 -12.21
C TYR A 81 2.90 -9.19 -12.59
N ASP A 82 3.08 -10.11 -11.64
CA ASP A 82 3.70 -11.40 -11.92
C ASP A 82 2.90 -12.20 -12.96
N ARG A 83 3.48 -13.31 -13.43
CA ARG A 83 2.87 -14.14 -14.49
C ARG A 83 1.47 -14.66 -14.16
N MET A 84 1.15 -14.81 -12.87
CA MET A 84 -0.17 -15.24 -12.40
C MET A 84 -1.15 -14.06 -12.23
N GLY A 85 -0.67 -12.82 -12.38
CA GLY A 85 -1.46 -11.61 -12.19
C GLY A 85 -1.87 -11.36 -10.75
N SER A 86 -1.25 -12.06 -9.79
CA SER A 86 -1.67 -12.06 -8.39
C SER A 86 -0.89 -11.05 -7.56
N ARG A 87 0.32 -10.67 -7.96
CA ARG A 87 1.18 -9.75 -7.22
C ARG A 87 1.72 -8.65 -8.10
N MET A 88 1.72 -7.43 -7.58
CA MET A 88 2.32 -6.29 -8.25
C MET A 88 3.84 -6.44 -8.16
N ILE A 89 4.56 -6.34 -9.27
CA ILE A 89 6.02 -6.50 -9.29
C ILE A 89 6.73 -5.21 -9.66
N ARG A 90 6.02 -4.23 -10.23
CA ARG A 90 6.59 -2.96 -10.68
C ARG A 90 5.50 -1.91 -10.92
N ILE A 91 5.81 -0.64 -10.67
CA ILE A 91 5.02 0.52 -11.11
C ILE A 91 5.96 1.40 -11.95
N GLY A 92 5.71 1.53 -13.25
CA GLY A 92 6.63 2.20 -14.19
C GLY A 92 8.03 1.58 -14.14
N ASP A 93 9.02 2.37 -13.74
CA ASP A 93 10.41 1.92 -13.56
C ASP A 93 10.76 1.56 -12.12
N THR A 94 9.77 1.51 -11.22
CA THR A 94 9.96 1.25 -9.79
C THR A 94 9.70 -0.22 -9.48
N PRO A 95 10.73 -1.08 -9.35
CA PRO A 95 10.55 -2.49 -9.06
C PRO A 95 10.15 -2.73 -7.60
N MET A 96 9.51 -3.88 -7.38
CA MET A 96 9.16 -4.42 -6.07
C MET A 96 9.90 -5.73 -5.83
N SER A 97 10.38 -5.94 -4.61
CA SER A 97 10.92 -7.24 -4.19
C SER A 97 10.12 -7.82 -3.05
N TYR A 98 9.95 -9.13 -3.07
CA TYR A 98 9.22 -9.87 -2.04
C TYR A 98 10.18 -10.74 -1.23
N ASP A 99 9.72 -11.22 -0.07
CA ASP A 99 10.43 -12.24 0.70
C ASP A 99 10.57 -13.56 -0.08
N HIS A 100 11.37 -14.49 0.45
CA HIS A 100 11.67 -15.76 -0.23
C HIS A 100 10.43 -16.59 -0.55
N LEU A 101 9.38 -16.48 0.27
CA LEU A 101 8.11 -17.17 0.04
C LEU A 101 7.21 -16.39 -0.92
N GLY A 102 7.52 -15.13 -1.21
CA GLY A 102 6.82 -14.29 -2.16
C GLY A 102 5.52 -13.69 -1.62
N PHE A 103 5.29 -13.75 -0.31
CA PHE A 103 4.04 -13.30 0.31
C PHE A 103 4.12 -11.86 0.80
N ARG A 104 5.32 -11.37 1.11
CA ARG A 104 5.51 -10.06 1.76
C ARG A 104 6.38 -9.17 0.91
N LEU A 105 5.90 -7.96 0.62
CA LEU A 105 6.69 -6.94 -0.05
C LEU A 105 7.81 -6.50 0.89
N ARG A 106 9.07 -6.63 0.47
CA ARG A 106 10.25 -6.28 1.27
C ARG A 106 10.92 -5.01 0.80
N ARG A 107 10.92 -4.70 -0.49
CA ARG A 107 11.43 -3.42 -0.98
C ARG A 107 10.58 -2.82 -2.08
N PHE A 108 10.52 -1.50 -2.07
CA PHE A 108 9.78 -0.71 -3.04
C PHE A 108 10.38 0.69 -3.13
N ALA A 109 10.63 1.19 -4.35
CA ALA A 109 11.12 2.56 -4.58
C ALA A 109 12.34 2.96 -3.74
N GLY A 110 13.31 2.04 -3.56
CA GLY A 110 14.49 2.29 -2.72
C GLY A 110 14.24 2.16 -1.21
N MET A 111 12.99 2.01 -0.79
CA MET A 111 12.58 1.80 0.60
C MET A 111 12.52 0.30 0.95
N GLU A 112 12.80 -0.03 2.20
CA GLU A 112 12.68 -1.38 2.74
C GLU A 112 11.52 -1.46 3.76
N LEU A 113 10.73 -2.53 3.69
CA LEU A 113 9.63 -2.79 4.62
C LEU A 113 10.05 -3.85 5.64
N GLU A 114 10.03 -3.44 6.90
CA GLU A 114 10.21 -4.33 8.03
C GLU A 114 8.88 -4.66 8.66
N TYR A 115 8.69 -5.92 9.04
CA TYR A 115 7.43 -6.41 9.56
C TYR A 115 7.46 -6.55 11.08
N ASP A 116 6.28 -6.60 11.68
CA ASP A 116 6.14 -6.94 13.10
C ASP A 116 6.72 -8.33 13.43
N TRP A 117 6.80 -8.65 14.72
CA TRP A 117 7.33 -9.93 15.21
C TRP A 117 6.62 -11.17 14.65
N PHE A 118 5.32 -11.05 14.38
CA PHE A 118 4.52 -12.14 13.80
C PHE A 118 4.61 -12.16 12.27
N GLY A 119 5.33 -11.19 11.68
CA GLY A 119 5.45 -10.96 10.26
C GLY A 119 4.13 -10.58 9.58
N SER A 120 3.10 -10.21 10.34
CA SER A 120 1.74 -10.09 9.79
C SER A 120 1.56 -8.80 9.00
N ARG A 121 2.21 -7.72 9.44
CA ARG A 121 2.06 -6.38 8.89
C ARG A 121 3.41 -5.66 8.83
N ALA A 122 3.55 -4.79 7.84
CA ALA A 122 4.69 -3.89 7.78
C ALA A 122 4.60 -2.95 9.00
N LYS A 123 5.65 -2.92 9.80
CA LYS A 123 5.75 -2.06 10.99
C LYS A 123 6.61 -0.83 10.73
N TYR A 124 7.60 -0.95 9.86
CA TYR A 124 8.48 0.16 9.53
C TYR A 124 8.77 0.24 8.04
N VAL A 125 8.98 1.46 7.59
CA VAL A 125 9.60 1.79 6.30
C VAL A 125 11.00 2.30 6.62
N VAL A 126 12.00 1.65 6.05
CA VAL A 126 13.40 2.04 6.17
C VAL A 126 13.78 2.76 4.89
N VAL A 127 14.24 4.00 5.03
CA VAL A 127 14.69 4.85 3.93
C VAL A 127 16.14 5.28 4.15
N SER A 128 16.85 5.54 3.06
CA SER A 128 18.23 6.04 3.17
C SER A 128 18.27 7.55 3.34
N ASP A 129 17.30 8.26 2.74
CA ASP A 129 17.11 9.69 2.85
C ASP A 129 15.66 9.98 3.31
N PRO A 130 15.41 10.86 4.29
CA PRO A 130 14.05 11.23 4.67
C PRO A 130 13.22 11.79 3.50
N ASP A 131 13.88 12.45 2.53
CA ASP A 131 13.21 13.00 1.35
C ASP A 131 12.69 11.89 0.42
N ASP A 132 13.21 10.65 0.54
CA ASP A 132 12.70 9.49 -0.20
C ASP A 132 11.24 9.16 0.16
N LEU A 133 10.77 9.56 1.35
CA LEU A 133 9.38 9.36 1.80
C LEU A 133 8.55 10.64 1.74
N THR A 134 8.75 11.44 0.69
CA THR A 134 7.95 12.65 0.46
C THR A 134 7.25 12.61 -0.90
N GLY A 135 6.26 13.49 -1.06
CA GLY A 135 5.55 13.71 -2.32
C GLY A 135 5.11 12.42 -3.01
N HIS A 136 5.69 12.15 -4.18
CA HIS A 136 5.28 11.03 -5.01
C HIS A 136 5.55 9.65 -4.39
N ASN A 137 6.70 9.46 -3.73
CA ASN A 137 7.04 8.16 -3.15
C ASN A 137 6.14 7.81 -1.96
N LEU A 138 5.75 8.82 -1.18
CA LEU A 138 4.75 8.66 -0.12
C LEU A 138 3.39 8.21 -0.70
N ILE A 139 2.92 8.87 -1.76
CA ILE A 139 1.66 8.52 -2.43
C ILE A 139 1.73 7.07 -2.96
N LEU A 140 2.82 6.72 -3.64
CA LEU A 140 3.03 5.38 -4.16
C LEU A 140 3.07 4.34 -3.03
N LEU A 141 3.80 4.59 -1.95
CA LEU A 141 3.84 3.70 -0.80
C LEU A 141 2.44 3.50 -0.23
N PHE A 142 1.70 4.58 -0.02
CA PHE A 142 0.33 4.53 0.49
C PHE A 142 -0.57 3.66 -0.40
N ILE A 143 -0.55 3.87 -1.72
CA ILE A 143 -1.32 3.06 -2.69
C ILE A 143 -0.93 1.58 -2.58
N VAL A 144 0.37 1.28 -2.54
CA VAL A 144 0.87 -0.10 -2.46
C VAL A 144 0.44 -0.77 -1.16
N LEU A 145 0.56 -0.10 -0.01
CA LEU A 145 0.13 -0.63 1.27
C LEU A 145 -1.39 -0.87 1.32
N MET A 146 -2.18 0.03 0.76
CA MET A 146 -3.64 -0.15 0.63
C MET A 146 -3.99 -1.37 -0.22
N GLN A 147 -3.33 -1.54 -1.37
CA GLN A 147 -3.54 -2.70 -2.25
C GLN A 147 -3.13 -4.03 -1.59
N LEU A 148 -2.09 -4.04 -0.76
CA LEU A 148 -1.70 -5.23 0.01
C LEU A 148 -2.73 -5.57 1.11
N ALA A 149 -3.30 -4.56 1.77
CA ALA A 149 -4.33 -4.75 2.78
C ALA A 149 -5.64 -5.32 2.20
N GLU A 150 -6.09 -4.82 1.04
CA GLU A 150 -7.29 -5.32 0.34
C GLU A 150 -7.18 -6.80 -0.09
N LYS A 151 -5.99 -7.23 -0.49
CA LYS A 151 -5.75 -8.64 -0.82
C LYS A 151 -5.78 -9.55 0.40
N SER A 152 -5.33 -9.05 1.54
CA SER A 152 -5.30 -9.80 2.79
C SER A 152 -6.72 -10.04 3.33
N SER A 153 -7.64 -9.08 3.15
CA SER A 153 -9.04 -9.21 3.59
C SER A 153 -9.90 -10.07 2.64
N SER A 154 -9.65 -10.01 1.33
CA SER A 154 -10.39 -10.82 0.34
C SER A 154 -10.03 -12.31 0.38
N GLY A 155 -8.79 -12.67 0.70
CA GLY A 155 -8.38 -14.08 0.87
C GLY A 155 -9.04 -14.78 2.07
N ALA A 156 -9.38 -14.03 3.13
CA ALA A 156 -10.05 -14.58 4.32
C ALA A 156 -11.55 -14.89 4.10
N ALA A 157 -12.20 -14.21 3.14
CA ALA A 157 -13.61 -14.44 2.83
C ALA A 157 -13.85 -15.69 1.97
N SER A 158 -12.83 -16.18 1.24
CA SER A 158 -12.93 -17.36 0.37
C SER A 158 -12.76 -18.71 1.08
N SER A 159 -12.42 -18.74 2.37
CA SER A 159 -12.19 -19.99 3.13
C SER A 159 -13.39 -20.49 3.93
N SER A 160 -14.58 -19.90 3.79
CA SER A 160 -15.79 -20.30 4.54
C SER A 160 -16.92 -20.91 3.70
N SER A 161 -16.65 -21.42 2.49
CA SER A 161 -17.65 -22.12 1.67
C SER A 161 -17.12 -23.43 1.08
N SER A 162 -16.89 -24.42 1.93
CA SER A 162 -16.89 -25.83 1.53
C SER A 162 -17.23 -26.69 2.74
N GLY A 163 -18.53 -26.82 2.98
CA GLY A 163 -19.11 -27.69 3.99
C GLY A 163 -20.58 -27.91 3.67
N SER A 164 -20.84 -28.81 2.72
CA SER A 164 -22.15 -29.42 2.47
C SER A 164 -21.95 -30.92 2.42
#